data_AF-A0A442JDK8-F1
#
_entry.id   AF-A0A442JDK8-F1
#
_cell.length_a   1.000
_cell.length_b   1.000
_cell.length_c   1.000
_cell.angle_alpha   90.00
_cell.angle_beta   90.00
_cell.angle_gamma   90.00
#
_symmetry.space_group_name_H-M   'P 1'
#
loop_
_entity.id
_entity.type
_entity.pdbx_description
1 polymer ?
#
loop_
_entity_poly.entity_id
_entity_poly.type
_entity_poly.pdbx_seq_one_letter_code
_entity_poly.pdbx_strand_id
1 'polypeptide(L)' 'MQLNGDQRLEAYRRMLRIRRFEEEGMRQYKGSKIPGWFHSSVGQEAAIVGACLALRIDDA' A
#
# COMPACT_ATOMS: atom_id res chain seq x y z
N MET A 1 -17.75 3.17 7.31
CA MET A 1 -17.75 1.95 6.49
C MET A 1 -17.65 0.76 7.43
N GLN A 2 -18.67 -0.11 7.50
CA GLN A 2 -18.52 -1.38 8.21
C GLN A 2 -18.00 -2.42 7.22
N LEU A 3 -16.84 -2.99 7.51
CA LEU A 3 -16.24 -4.05 6.70
C LEU A 3 -16.68 -5.40 7.25
N ASN A 4 -17.13 -6.30 6.38
CA ASN A 4 -17.33 -7.70 6.75
C ASN A 4 -15.98 -8.43 6.98
N GLY A 5 -16.02 -9.69 7.39
CA GLY A 5 -14.81 -10.47 7.70
C GLY A 5 -13.81 -10.54 6.53
N ASP A 6 -14.30 -10.86 5.34
CA ASP A 6 -13.47 -11.00 4.14
C ASP A 6 -12.88 -9.66 3.69
N GLN A 7 -13.67 -8.59 3.79
CA GLN A 7 -13.22 -7.23 3.47
C GLN A 7 -12.12 -6.75 4.44
N ARG A 8 -12.22 -7.08 5.75
CA ARG A 8 -11.16 -6.76 6.72
C ARG A 8 -9.88 -7.52 6.40
N LEU A 9 -9.99 -8.81 6.08
CA LEU A 9 -8.83 -9.63 5.72
C LEU A 9 -8.16 -9.13 4.44
N GLU A 10 -8.95 -8.73 3.44
CA GLU A 10 -8.43 -8.13 2.20
C GLU A 10 -7.79 -6.76 2.45
N ALA A 11 -8.41 -5.90 3.27
CA ALA A 11 -7.82 -4.61 3.63
C ALA A 11 -6.45 -4.81 4.31
N TYR A 12 -6.36 -5.72 5.27
CA TYR A 12 -5.10 -6.07 5.94
C TYR A 12 -4.07 -6.60 4.94
N ARG A 13 -4.48 -7.52 4.06
CA ARG A 13 -3.61 -8.10 3.02
C ARG A 13 -3.01 -7.02 2.11
N ARG A 14 -3.82 -6.05 1.67
CA ARG A 14 -3.35 -4.93 0.84
C ARG A 14 -2.41 -4.00 1.60
N MET A 15 -2.74 -3.64 2.84
CA MET A 15 -1.85 -2.80 3.66
C MET A 15 -0.50 -3.49 3.89
N LEU A 16 -0.51 -4.79 4.23
CA LEU A 16 0.72 -5.55 4.42
C LEU A 16 1.53 -5.64 3.12
N ARG A 17 0.88 -5.84 1.98
CA ARG A 17 1.55 -5.84 0.66
C ARG A 17 2.24 -4.50 0.38
N ILE A 18 1.56 -3.38 0.60
CA ILE A 18 2.14 -2.04 0.45
C ILE A 18 3.35 -1.91 1.38
N ARG A 19 3.21 -2.21 2.68
CA ARG A 19 4.32 -2.14 3.64
C ARG A 19 5.54 -2.94 3.18
N ARG A 20 5.35 -4.18 2.71
CA ARG A 20 6.47 -5.02 2.23
C ARG A 20 7.11 -4.49 0.95
N PHE A 21 6.30 -4.00 0.02
CA PHE A 21 6.80 -3.38 -1.21
C PHE A 21 7.64 -2.14 -0.89
N GLU A 22 7.15 -1.30 0.01
CA GLU A 22 7.87 -0.13 0.50
C GLU A 22 9.17 -0.54 1.18
N GLU A 23 9.15 -1.39 2.21
CA GLU A 23 10.38 -1.84 2.90
C GLU A 23 11.44 -2.41 1.94
N GLU A 24 11.00 -3.17 0.93
CA GLU A 24 11.85 -3.65 -0.15
C GLU A 24 12.43 -2.51 -0.99
N GLY A 25 11.58 -1.62 -1.49
CA GLY A 25 11.96 -0.47 -2.30
C GLY A 25 12.99 0.41 -1.58
N MET A 26 12.78 0.67 -0.29
CA MET A 26 13.72 1.40 0.56
C MET A 26 15.07 0.71 0.66
N ARG A 27 15.08 -0.62 0.77
CA ARG A 27 16.33 -1.39 0.83
C ARG A 27 17.10 -1.31 -0.48
N GLN A 28 16.42 -1.43 -1.61
CA GLN A 28 17.04 -1.33 -2.93
C GLN A 28 17.52 0.11 -3.21
N TYR A 29 16.74 1.12 -2.81
CA TYR A 29 17.11 2.54 -2.89
C TYR A 29 18.37 2.83 -2.07
N LYS A 30 18.43 2.41 -0.81
CA LYS A 30 19.63 2.50 0.04
C LYS A 30 20.83 1.75 -0.54
N GLY A 31 20.58 0.70 -1.33
CA GLY A 31 21.59 -0.05 -2.06
C GLY A 31 21.98 0.55 -3.42
N SER A 32 21.56 1.78 -3.73
CA SER A 32 21.84 2.48 -4.99
C SER A 32 21.35 1.75 -6.25
N LYS A 33 20.36 0.86 -6.12
CA LYS A 33 19.78 0.09 -7.24
C LYS A 33 18.56 0.76 -7.86
N ILE A 34 17.98 1.75 -7.19
CA ILE A 34 16.88 2.57 -7.71
C ILE A 34 17.47 3.96 -8.00
N PRO A 35 17.55 4.38 -9.28
CA PRO A 35 18.03 5.71 -9.62
C PRO A 35 17.00 6.78 -9.28
N GLY A 36 17.47 7.99 -8.95
CA GLY A 36 16.61 9.13 -8.65
C GLY A 36 16.08 9.11 -7.21
N TRP A 37 14.77 9.26 -7.04
CA TRP A 37 14.13 9.37 -5.73
C TRP A 37 13.16 8.21 -5.49
N PHE A 38 13.14 7.71 -4.27
CA PHE A 38 12.12 6.78 -3.79
C PHE A 38 11.28 7.46 -2.72
N HIS A 39 10.00 7.73 -3.02
CA HIS A 39 9.08 8.33 -2.07
C HIS A 39 8.29 7.23 -1.36
N SER A 40 8.49 7.12 -0.04
CA SER A 40 7.80 6.11 0.73
C SER A 40 6.48 6.59 1.32
N SER A 41 5.47 5.72 1.28
CA SER A 41 4.20 5.91 1.97
C SER A 41 4.08 5.04 3.24
N VAL A 42 5.20 4.59 3.82
CA VAL A 42 5.18 3.82 5.08
C VAL A 42 4.44 4.60 6.17
N GLY A 43 3.43 3.97 6.75
CA GLY A 43 2.54 4.58 7.76
C GLY A 43 1.27 5.22 7.18
N GLN A 44 1.14 5.28 5.85
CA GLN A 44 -0.03 5.82 5.15
C GLN A 44 -0.86 4.74 4.44
N GLU A 45 -0.61 3.46 4.71
CA GLU A 45 -1.23 2.34 3.98
C GLU A 45 -2.75 2.31 4.13
N ALA A 46 -3.26 2.66 5.31
CA ALA A 46 -4.69 2.70 5.57
C ALA A 46 -5.41 3.78 4.74
N ALA A 47 -4.76 4.91 4.47
CA ALA A 47 -5.32 5.96 3.64
C ALA A 47 -5.47 5.48 2.18
N ILE A 48 -4.42 4.86 1.65
CA ILE A 48 -4.40 4.30 0.28
C ILE A 48 -5.43 3.19 0.14
N VAL A 49 -5.39 2.18 1.01
CA VAL A 49 -6.29 1.03 0.93
C VAL A 49 -7.74 1.43 1.19
N GLY A 50 -7.98 2.31 2.16
CA GLY A 50 -9.32 2.81 2.47
C GLY A 50 -9.93 3.56 1.30
N ALA A 51 -9.17 4.44 0.64
CA ALA A 51 -9.63 5.15 -0.55
C ALA A 51 -9.94 4.18 -1.69
N CYS A 52 -9.02 3.28 -2.05
CA CYS A 52 -9.22 2.35 -3.16
C CYS A 52 -10.32 1.31 -2.91
N LEU A 53 -10.59 0.91 -1.66
CA LEU A 53 -11.69 -0.01 -1.34
C LEU A 53 -13.08 0.65 -1.44
N ALA A 54 -13.15 1.97 -1.43
CA ALA A 54 -14.39 2.72 -1.59
C ALA A 54 -14.76 2.99 -3.06
N LEU A 55 -13.80 2.80 -3.97
CA LEU A 55 -13.97 3.01 -5.41
C LEU A 55 -14.52 1.75 -6.11
N ARG A 56 -15.13 1.97 -7.27
CA ARG A 56 -15.38 0.94 -8.28
C ARG A 56 -14.12 0.70 -9.10
N ILE A 57 -14.10 -0.41 -9.83
CA ILE A 57 -12.94 -0.80 -10.64
C ILE A 57 -12.67 0.16 -11.81
N ASP A 58 -13.69 0.90 -12.24
CA ASP A 58 -13.70 1.82 -13.36
C ASP A 58 -13.72 3.30 -12.96
N ASP A 59 -13.63 3.61 -11.66
CA ASP A 59 -13.44 4.98 -11.18
C ASP A 59 -11.98 5.44 -11.43
N ALA A 60 -11.81 6.70 -11.85
CA ALA A 60 -10.52 7.33 -12.17
C ALA A 60 -9.82 7.95 -10.95
#